data_AF-A0A969SHD4-F1
#
_entry.id   AF-A0A969SHD4-F1
#
_cell.length_a   1.000
_cell.length_b   1.000
_cell.length_c   1.000
_cell.angle_alpha   90.00
_cell.angle_beta   90.00
_cell.angle_gamma   90.00
#
_symmetry.space_group_name_H-M   'P 1'
#
loop_
_entity.id
_entity.type
_entity.pdbx_description
1 polymer ?
#
loop_
_entity_poly.entity_id
_entity_poly.type
_entity_poly.pdbx_seq_one_letter_code
_entity_poly.pdbx_strand_id
1 'polypeptide(L)' 'VQEDDSIDILGLTSFAPGKPLTVVLNHADGSSDEILVNHTYNEQQIDWFRAGGALNVIRKEFAS' A
#
# COMPACT_ATOMS: atom_id res chain seq x y z
N VAL A 1 15.59 -6.57 6.16
CA VAL A 1 14.76 -7.41 5.29
C VAL A 1 15.45 -8.73 5.10
N GLN A 2 14.84 -9.80 5.60
CA GLN A 2 15.24 -11.19 5.47
C GLN A 2 14.22 -11.92 4.58
N GLU A 3 14.56 -13.09 4.02
CA GLU A 3 13.70 -13.79 3.06
C GLU A 3 12.36 -14.27 3.68
N ASP A 4 12.36 -14.60 4.98
CA ASP A 4 11.19 -15.14 5.68
C ASP A 4 10.37 -14.05 6.42
N ASP A 5 10.64 -12.77 6.18
CA ASP A 5 9.94 -11.67 6.83
C ASP A 5 8.49 -11.54 6.34
N SER A 6 7.54 -11.45 7.27
CA SER A 6 6.17 -11.04 6.94
C SER A 6 6.07 -9.52 6.92
N ILE A 7 5.55 -8.97 5.83
CA ILE A 7 5.51 -7.52 5.60
C ILE A 7 4.10 -6.98 5.82
N ASP A 8 3.94 -6.12 6.81
CA ASP A 8 2.71 -5.36 7.03
C ASP A 8 2.86 -3.93 6.51
N ILE A 9 1.84 -3.42 5.83
CA ILE A 9 1.80 -2.02 5.37
C ILE A 9 0.74 -1.27 6.17
N LEU A 10 1.18 -0.37 7.03
CA LEU A 10 0.33 0.50 7.83
C LEU A 10 0.04 1.82 7.11
N GLY A 11 -1.14 2.37 7.37
CA GLY A 11 -1.54 3.69 6.85
C GLY A 11 -2.37 3.66 5.57
N LEU A 12 -2.70 2.48 5.03
CA LEU A 12 -3.53 2.32 3.82
C LEU A 12 -4.92 2.97 3.92
N THR A 13 -5.51 3.03 5.12
CA THR A 13 -6.79 3.73 5.38
C THR A 13 -6.69 5.24 5.23
N SER A 14 -5.48 5.80 5.38
CA SER A 14 -5.19 7.24 5.30
C SER A 14 -4.26 7.57 4.13
N PHE A 15 -4.20 6.69 3.13
CA PHE A 15 -3.32 6.78 1.99
C PHE A 15 -3.65 8.02 1.15
N ALA A 16 -2.64 8.88 0.95
CA ALA A 16 -2.76 10.17 0.27
C ALA A 16 -1.45 10.52 -0.45
N PRO A 17 -1.47 11.33 -1.53
CA PRO A 17 -0.26 11.74 -2.24
C PRO A 17 0.75 12.43 -1.32
N GLY A 18 2.02 12.07 -1.43
CA GLY A 18 3.10 12.68 -0.65
C GLY A 18 3.11 12.31 0.83
N LYS A 19 2.22 11.42 1.30
CA LYS A 19 2.20 10.95 2.68
C LYS A 19 2.94 9.61 2.79
N PRO A 20 4.07 9.53 3.51
CA PRO A 20 4.79 8.28 3.69
C PRO A 20 3.90 7.19 4.31
N LEU A 21 4.18 5.94 3.94
CA LEU A 21 3.58 4.75 4.56
C LEU A 21 4.60 4.13 5.52
N THR A 22 4.10 3.41 6.51
CA THR A 22 4.95 2.63 7.42
C THR A 22 4.89 1.18 7.02
N VAL A 23 6.04 0.56 6.82
CA VAL A 23 6.17 -0.87 6.57
C VAL A 23 6.76 -1.50 7.81
N VAL A 24 6.10 -2.54 8.33
CA VAL A 24 6.59 -3.34 9.44
C VAL A 24 7.08 -4.67 8.87
N LEU A 25 8.34 -4.98 9.13
CA LEU A 25 8.95 -6.27 8.82
C LEU A 25 8.88 -7.11 10.09
N ASN A 26 8.10 -8.19 10.07
CA ASN A 26 8.03 -9.14 11.17
C ASN A 26 8.98 -10.30 10.87
N HIS A 27 10.01 -10.45 11.69
CA HIS A 27 11.04 -11.47 11.54
C HIS A 27 10.58 -12.80 12.14
N ALA A 28 11.11 -13.91 11.62
CA ALA A 28 10.79 -15.25 12.10
C ALA A 28 11.20 -15.52 13.56
N ASP A 29 12.16 -14.76 14.09
CA ASP A 29 12.60 -14.81 15.49
C ASP A 29 11.68 -14.03 16.46
N GLY A 30 10.64 -13.38 15.93
CA GLY A 30 9.68 -12.58 16.69
C GLY A 30 10.10 -11.12 16.90
N SER A 31 11.25 -10.70 16.38
CA SER A 31 11.61 -9.28 16.30
C SER A 31 10.88 -8.57 15.16
N SER A 32 10.84 -7.24 15.20
CA SER A 32 10.20 -6.45 14.14
C SER A 32 10.94 -5.14 13.88
N ASP A 33 11.03 -4.78 12.60
CA ASP A 33 11.57 -3.50 12.15
C ASP A 33 10.47 -2.63 11.52
N GLU A 34 10.45 -1.34 11.85
CA GLU A 34 9.56 -0.37 11.21
C GLU A 34 10.35 0.57 10.30
N ILE A 35 9.93 0.69 9.04
CA ILE A 35 10.54 1.58 8.06
C ILE A 35 9.49 2.51 7.43
N LEU A 36 9.82 3.78 7.32
CA LEU A 36 9.03 4.76 6.56
C LEU A 36 9.40 4.68 5.09
N VAL A 37 8.40 4.50 4.23
CA VAL A 37 8.57 4.42 2.78
C VAL A 37 7.83 5.56 2.08
N ASN A 38 8.52 6.19 1.14
CA ASN A 38 7.94 7.20 0.27
C ASN A 38 7.32 6.53 -0.96
N HIS A 39 6.35 7.22 -1.57
CA HIS A 39 5.70 6.75 -2.77
C HIS A 39 5.40 7.91 -3.72
N THR A 40 5.18 7.61 -5.00
CA THR A 40 4.89 8.60 -6.05
C THR A 40 3.43 8.56 -6.54
N TYR A 41 2.57 7.78 -5.87
CA TYR A 41 1.14 7.73 -6.18
C TYR A 41 0.46 9.10 -6.12
N ASN A 42 -0.27 9.43 -7.17
CA ASN A 42 -1.28 10.49 -7.18
C ASN A 42 -2.66 9.95 -6.75
N GLU A 43 -3.65 10.84 -6.60
CA GLU A 43 -4.99 10.45 -6.12
C GLU A 43 -5.67 9.39 -7.00
N GLN A 44 -5.61 9.54 -8.32
CA GLN A 44 -6.21 8.60 -9.26
C GLN A 44 -5.60 7.19 -9.14
N GLN A 45 -4.28 7.09 -8.98
CA GLN A 45 -3.60 5.81 -8.79
C GLN A 45 -3.91 5.18 -7.43
N ILE A 46 -4.13 5.99 -6.39
CA ILE A 46 -4.59 5.52 -5.07
C ILE A 46 -6.00 4.93 -5.19
N ASP A 47 -6.88 5.55 -5.97
CA ASP A 47 -8.23 5.03 -6.19
C ASP A 47 -8.22 3.74 -7.01
N TRP A 48 -7.33 3.62 -8.00
CA TRP A 48 -7.09 2.35 -8.70
C TRP A 48 -6.62 1.26 -7.75
N PHE A 49 -5.70 1.59 -6.84
CA PHE A 49 -5.23 0.67 -5.82
C PHE A 49 -6.39 0.20 -4.91
N ARG A 50 -7.21 1.13 -4.40
CA ARG A 50 -8.39 0.82 -3.58
C ARG A 50 -9.43 -0.03 -4.32
N ALA A 51 -9.57 0.16 -5.63
CA ALA A 51 -10.48 -0.62 -6.45
C ALA A 51 -9.94 -2.02 -6.79
N GLY A 52 -8.72 -2.38 -6.39
CA GLY A 52 -8.07 -3.63 -6.76
C GLY A 52 -7.55 -3.66 -8.20
N GLY A 53 -7.36 -2.49 -8.82
CA GLY A 53 -6.80 -2.32 -10.16
C GLY A 53 -7.48 -1.21 -10.96
N ALA A 54 -6.73 -0.57 -11.87
CA ALA A 54 -7.23 0.49 -12.75
C ALA A 54 -8.42 0.01 -13.61
N LEU A 55 -8.38 -1.24 -14.06
CA LEU A 55 -9.45 -1.83 -14.86
C LEU A 55 -10.77 -1.95 -14.08
N ASN A 56 -10.73 -2.08 -12.76
CA ASN A 56 -11.96 -2.15 -11.95
C ASN A 56 -12.64 -0.79 -11.84
N VAL A 57 -11.88 0.31 -11.88
CA VAL A 57 -12.43 1.67 -11.94
C VAL A 57 -13.06 1.92 -13.32
N ILE A 58 -12.34 1.58 -14.40
CA ILE A 58 -12.87 1.69 -15.77
C ILE A 58 -14.14 0.84 -15.93
N ARG A 59 -14.16 -0.40 -15.44
CA ARG A 59 -15.38 -1.23 -15.49
C ARG A 59 -16.55 -0.59 -14.75
N LYS A 60 -16.33 0.10 -13.64
CA LYS A 60 -17.40 0.83 -12.92
C LYS A 60 -17.87 2.06 -13.69
N GLU A 61 -16.96 2.83 -14.28
CA GLU A 61 -17.31 4.04 -15.03
C GLU A 61 -18.07 3.72 -16.32
N PHE A 62 -17.65 2.69 -17.06
CA PHE A 62 -18.22 2.31 -18.36
C PHE A 62 -19.36 1.28 -18.30
N ALA A 63 -19.67 0.74 -17.12
CA ALA A 63 -20.88 -0.07 -16.91
C ALA A 63 -22.13 0.79 -16.59
N SER A 64 -21.98 2.12 -16.60
CA SER A 64 -23.05 3.11 -16.40
C SER A 64 -23.76 3.46 -17.70
#